data_AF-A0A7R6Z668-F1
#
_entry.id   AF-A0A7R6Z668-F1
#
_cell.length_a   1.000
_cell.length_b   1.000
_cell.length_c   1.000
_cell.angle_alpha   90.00
_cell.angle_beta   90.00
_cell.angle_gamma   90.00
#
_symmetry.space_group_name_H-M   'P 1'
#
loop_
_entity.id
_entity.type
_entity.pdbx_description
1 polymer ?
#
loop_
_entity_poly.entity_id
_entity_poly.type
_entity_poly.pdbx_seq_one_letter_code
_entity_poly.pdbx_strand_id
1 'polypeptide(L)' 'MTALPYIYRWNRQDRKGQACAVTARGKMNSIRVVFADGYAMVTSGNAIRKATR' A
#
# COMPACT_ATOMS: atom_id res chain seq x y z
N MET A 1 13.52 5.41 9.39
CA MET A 1 12.89 4.13 9.01
C MET A 1 11.42 4.38 8.75
N THR A 2 10.98 4.26 7.51
CA THR A 2 9.56 4.47 7.15
C THR A 2 8.75 3.31 7.69
N ALA A 3 7.87 3.56 8.67
CA ALA A 3 6.96 2.53 9.13
C ALA A 3 6.09 2.07 7.95
N LEU A 4 5.97 0.76 7.75
CA LEU A 4 5.11 0.15 6.73
C LEU A 4 3.90 -0.51 7.42
N PRO A 5 2.93 0.28 7.95
CA PRO A 5 1.86 -0.24 8.80
C PRO A 5 0.76 -0.96 7.99
N TYR A 6 0.94 -1.17 6.69
CA TYR A 6 -0.06 -1.78 5.83
C TYR A 6 0.51 -2.90 4.97
N ILE A 7 -0.35 -3.83 4.57
CA ILE A 7 -0.08 -4.92 3.62
C ILE A 7 -0.90 -4.72 2.36
N TYR A 8 -0.26 -4.80 1.19
CA TYR A 8 -0.93 -4.84 -0.10
C TYR A 8 -1.50 -6.24 -0.34
N ARG A 9 -2.83 -6.39 -0.46
CA ARG A 9 -3.48 -7.73 -0.48
C ARG A 9 -3.89 -8.23 -1.87
N TRP A 10 -3.83 -7.38 -2.89
CA TRP A 10 -4.28 -7.72 -4.24
C TRP A 10 -3.19 -8.42 -5.06
N ASN A 11 -3.61 -9.27 -5.99
CA ASN A 11 -2.70 -9.89 -6.94
C ASN A 11 -2.48 -8.98 -8.15
N ARG A 12 -1.69 -7.91 -7.95
CA ARG A 12 -1.36 -6.94 -8.99
C ARG A 12 0.11 -6.52 -8.83
N GLN A 13 0.82 -6.40 -9.94
CA GLN A 13 2.23 -5.96 -9.98
C GLN A 13 3.16 -6.82 -9.10
N ASP A 14 2.79 -8.09 -8.86
CA ASP A 14 3.56 -9.03 -8.04
C ASP A 14 3.85 -8.54 -6.61
N ARG A 15 3.00 -7.64 -6.09
CA ARG A 15 3.18 -7.02 -4.76
C ARG A 15 2.28 -7.60 -3.66
N LYS A 16 1.56 -8.69 -3.94
CA LYS A 16 0.64 -9.30 -2.97
C LYS A 16 1.39 -9.74 -1.71
N GLY A 17 0.88 -9.36 -0.54
CA GLY A 17 1.45 -9.66 0.76
C GLY A 17 2.57 -8.70 1.21
N GLN A 18 3.03 -7.78 0.35
CA GLN A 18 4.13 -6.90 0.71
C GLN A 18 3.69 -5.75 1.63
N ALA A 19 4.59 -5.36 2.52
CA ALA A 19 4.40 -4.22 3.42
C ALA A 19 4.55 -2.90 2.65
N CYS A 20 3.67 -1.95 2.95
CA CYS A 20 3.60 -0.65 2.32
C CYS A 20 3.18 0.44 3.32
N ALA A 21 3.49 1.69 2.97
CA ALA A 21 3.02 2.89 3.63
C ALA A 21 2.09 3.65 2.70
N VAL A 22 0.96 4.14 3.22
CA VAL A 22 0.11 5.09 2.48
C VAL A 22 0.71 6.49 2.62
N THR A 23 1.03 7.13 1.50
CA THR A 23 1.64 8.46 1.47
C THR A 23 0.68 9.56 1.06
N ALA A 24 -0.42 9.22 0.37
CA ALA A 24 -1.48 10.17 0.05
C ALA A 24 -2.84 9.46 -0.05
N ARG A 25 -3.92 10.18 0.26
CA ARG A 25 -5.30 9.74 0.02
C ARG A 25 -5.99 10.72 -0.93
N GLY A 26 -6.40 10.21 -2.08
CA GLY A 26 -7.13 10.95 -3.10
C GLY A 26 -8.64 10.73 -3.00
N LYS A 27 -9.36 11.22 -4.01
CA LYS A 27 -10.80 11.00 -4.18
C LYS A 27 -11.09 9.59 -4.72
N MET A 28 -12.35 9.15 -4.65
CA MET A 28 -12.81 7.87 -5.19
C MET A 28 -12.02 6.65 -4.70
N ASN A 29 -11.74 6.59 -3.38
CA ASN A 29 -10.94 5.51 -2.76
C ASN A 29 -9.54 5.31 -3.34
N SER A 30 -8.99 6.27 -4.08
CA SER A 30 -7.62 6.18 -4.60
C SER A 30 -6.62 6.59 -3.52
N ILE A 31 -5.56 5.81 -3.35
CA ILE A 31 -4.49 6.07 -2.40
C ILE A 31 -3.13 5.82 -3.05
N ARG A 32 -2.14 6.62 -2.67
CA ARG A 32 -0.75 6.41 -3.07
C ARG A 32 -0.06 5.59 -1.99
N VAL A 33 0.57 4.49 -2.39
CA VAL A 33 1.36 3.63 -1.50
C VAL A 33 2.82 3.61 -1.94
N VAL A 34 3.70 3.46 -0.96
CA VAL A 34 5.15 3.28 -1.15
C VAL A 34 5.57 2.01 -0.44
N PHE A 35 6.34 1.16 -1.12
CA PHE A 35 6.86 -0.10 -0.62
C PHE A 35 8.28 0.04 -0.07
N ALA A 36 8.79 -1.01 0.57
CA ALA A 36 10.12 -1.03 1.18
C ALA A 36 11.27 -0.78 0.19
N ASP A 37 11.08 -1.18 -1.07
CA ASP A 37 12.02 -1.00 -2.19
C ASP A 37 11.99 0.40 -2.80
N GLY A 38 11.18 1.32 -2.26
CA GLY A 38 10.99 2.67 -2.80
C GLY A 38 10.00 2.74 -3.97
N TYR A 39 9.44 1.61 -4.40
CA TYR A 39 8.42 1.58 -5.43
C TYR A 39 7.15 2.29 -4.94
N ALA A 40 6.56 3.14 -5.80
CA ALA A 40 5.36 3.89 -5.48
C ALA A 40 4.28 3.67 -6.53
N MET A 41 3.03 3.53 -6.10
CA MET A 41 1.89 3.36 -7.00
C MET A 41 0.60 3.95 -6.42
N VAL A 42 -0.35 4.25 -7.30
CA VAL A 42 -1.72 4.57 -6.91
C VAL A 42 -2.59 3.32 -7.03
N THR A 43 -3.37 3.05 -5.99
CA THR A 43 -4.25 1.88 -5.90
C THR A 43 -5.52 2.22 -5.14
N SER A 44 -6.52 1.34 -5.19
CA SER A 44 -7.69 1.46 -4.32
C SER A 44 -7.31 1.22 -2.85
N GLY A 45 -7.93 1.96 -1.93
CA GLY A 45 -7.90 1.72 -0.49
C GLY A 45 -8.30 0.30 -0.11
N ASN A 46 -9.18 -0.32 -0.90
CA ASN A 46 -9.62 -1.70 -0.71
C ASN A 46 -8.51 -2.74 -0.95
N ALA A 47 -7.42 -2.35 -1.63
CA ALA A 47 -6.25 -3.19 -1.85
C ALA A 47 -5.32 -3.23 -0.64
N ILE A 48 -5.57 -2.39 0.38
CA ILE A 48 -4.68 -2.22 1.52
C ILE A 48 -5.34 -2.76 2.79
N ARG A 49 -4.60 -3.56 3.55
CA ARG A 49 -4.99 -4.05 4.88
C ARG A 49 -4.03 -3.48 5.91
N LYS A 50 -4.49 -3.16 7.12
CA LYS A 50 -3.56 -2.87 8.23
C LYS A 50 -2.71 -4.11 8.52
N ALA A 51 -1.41 -3.91 8.67
CA ALA A 51 -0.51 -4.88 9.27
C ALA A 51 -0.77 -4.79 10.78
N THR A 52 -1.77 -5.51 11.27
CA THR A 52 -1.98 -5.63 12.71
C THR A 52 -0.72 -6.27 13.32
N ARG A 53 -0.24 -5.67 14.41
CA ARG A 53 0.83 -6.21 15.24
C ARG A 53 0.37 -7.49 15.93
#